data_AF-A0A831P2J1-F1
#
_entry.id   AF-A0A831P2J1-F1
#
_cell.length_a   1.000
_cell.length_b   1.000
_cell.length_c   1.000
_cell.angle_alpha   90.00
_cell.angle_beta   90.00
_cell.angle_gamma   90.00
#
_symmetry.space_group_name_H-M   'P 1'
#
loop_
_entity.id
_entity.type
_entity.pdbx_description
1 polymer ?
#
loop_
_entity_poly.entity_id
_entity_poly.type
_entity_poly.pdbx_seq_one_letter_code
_entity_poly.pdbx_strand_id
1 'polypeptide(L)'
;MNPKFTQSEKPAVHIYGTGLSDSRMVEKILLGLEEEGVPAEIFEGKQGSPENIAKQAAVRSPVSVGIGVDQRRGVAVLHHRDLPEEKPLFILGPGPLENTPLRNLGANAARLVKGNPMILVNGPDDKSNIFSPIKFSEEQLEQLVREAIAKIERER
;
A
#
# COMPACT_ATOMS: atom_id res chain seq x y z
N MET A 1 -10.83 5.65 -40.28
CA MET A 1 -10.17 5.69 -38.95
C MET A 1 -10.53 4.39 -38.26
N ASN A 2 -9.61 3.41 -38.20
CA ASN A 2 -9.91 2.14 -37.52
C ASN A 2 -9.84 2.36 -36.01
N PRO A 3 -10.89 2.03 -35.23
CA PRO A 3 -10.76 2.00 -33.79
C PRO A 3 -9.74 0.91 -33.44
N LYS A 4 -8.62 1.31 -32.84
CA LYS A 4 -7.72 0.37 -32.18
C LYS A 4 -8.48 -0.18 -30.98
N PHE A 5 -9.02 -1.38 -31.09
CA PHE A 5 -9.40 -2.16 -29.91
C PHE A 5 -8.09 -2.42 -29.15
N THR A 6 -7.85 -1.64 -28.09
CA THR A 6 -6.78 -1.94 -27.14
C THR A 6 -7.12 -3.29 -26.53
N GLN A 7 -6.28 -4.29 -26.81
CA GLN A 7 -6.32 -5.56 -26.11
C GLN A 7 -6.37 -5.24 -24.61
N SER A 8 -7.44 -5.63 -23.93
CA SER A 8 -7.54 -5.47 -22.48
C SER A 8 -6.36 -6.21 -21.87
N GLU A 9 -5.40 -5.49 -21.30
CA GLU A 9 -4.37 -6.10 -20.46
C GLU A 9 -5.09 -6.92 -19.38
N LYS A 10 -4.55 -8.10 -19.05
CA LYS A 10 -5.17 -8.96 -18.04
C LYS A 10 -5.16 -8.19 -16.71
N PRO A 11 -6.28 -8.14 -15.96
CA PRO A 11 -6.31 -7.42 -14.70
C PRO A 11 -5.31 -8.06 -13.74
N ALA A 12 -4.32 -7.30 -13.26
CA ALA A 12 -3.29 -7.80 -12.34
C ALA A 12 -2.72 -6.69 -11.45
N VAL A 13 -2.44 -7.02 -10.19
CA VAL A 13 -1.70 -6.15 -9.28
C VAL A 13 -0.23 -6.12 -9.71
N HIS A 14 0.34 -4.93 -9.88
CA HIS A 14 1.75 -4.81 -10.24
C HIS A 14 2.63 -4.73 -9.00
N ILE A 15 3.73 -5.49 -8.99
CA ILE A 15 4.74 -5.49 -7.93
C ILE A 15 6.07 -4.99 -8.52
N TYR A 16 6.55 -3.85 -8.06
CA TYR A 16 7.75 -3.20 -8.57
C TYR A 16 8.87 -3.19 -7.52
N GLY A 17 10.13 -3.26 -7.95
CA GLY A 17 11.28 -3.17 -7.06
C GLY A 17 12.58 -3.70 -7.66
N THR A 18 13.55 -4.01 -6.81
CA THR A 18 14.85 -4.59 -7.19
C THR A 18 15.20 -5.80 -6.31
N GLY A 19 15.76 -6.84 -6.93
CA GLY A 19 16.04 -8.12 -6.27
C GLY A 19 14.76 -8.91 -5.99
N LEU A 20 13.76 -8.87 -6.87
CA LEU A 20 12.44 -9.44 -6.62
C LEU A 20 12.34 -10.92 -6.99
N SER A 21 13.07 -11.37 -8.01
CA SER A 21 12.95 -12.72 -8.57
C SER A 21 13.14 -13.86 -7.54
N ASP A 22 13.96 -13.64 -6.50
CA ASP A 22 14.18 -14.58 -5.38
C ASP A 22 13.80 -13.98 -4.01
N SER A 23 12.94 -12.95 -4.02
CA SER A 23 12.54 -12.25 -2.79
C SER A 23 11.55 -13.09 -1.99
N ARG A 24 11.96 -13.50 -0.78
CA ARG A 24 11.02 -14.10 0.21
C ARG A 24 9.87 -13.15 0.54
N MET A 25 10.09 -11.84 0.48
CA MET A 25 9.01 -10.87 0.71
C MET A 25 7.95 -10.95 -0.39
N VAL A 26 8.38 -10.96 -1.66
CA VAL A 26 7.49 -11.10 -2.81
C VAL A 26 6.75 -12.44 -2.76
N GLU A 27 7.42 -13.54 -2.42
CA GLU A 27 6.78 -14.85 -2.25
C GLU A 27 5.58 -14.78 -1.28
N LYS A 28 5.74 -14.16 -0.10
CA LYS A 28 4.64 -14.06 0.87
C LYS A 28 3.53 -13.12 0.41
N ILE A 29 3.87 -12.03 -0.28
CA ILE A 29 2.89 -11.13 -0.88
C ILE A 29 2.06 -11.85 -1.95
N LEU A 30 2.70 -12.65 -2.80
CA LEU A 30 2.02 -13.43 -3.83
C LEU A 30 1.04 -14.45 -3.23
N LEU A 31 1.43 -15.14 -2.16
CA LEU A 31 0.52 -16.07 -1.46
C LEU A 31 -0.76 -15.37 -0.99
N GLY A 32 -0.64 -14.15 -0.42
CA GLY A 32 -1.81 -13.38 0.00
C GLY A 32 -2.72 -12.95 -1.17
N LEU A 33 -2.13 -12.62 -2.32
CA LEU A 33 -2.87 -12.30 -3.55
C LEU A 33 -3.58 -13.55 -4.12
N GLU A 34 -2.89 -14.69 -4.14
CA GLU A 34 -3.39 -15.98 -4.63
C GLU A 34 -4.58 -16.49 -3.79
N GLU A 35 -4.50 -16.39 -2.47
CA GLU A 35 -5.57 -16.78 -1.54
C GLU A 35 -6.87 -16.00 -1.77
N GLU A 36 -6.74 -14.75 -2.19
CA GLU A 36 -7.86 -13.89 -2.53
C GLU A 36 -8.26 -13.96 -4.01
N GLY A 37 -7.57 -14.80 -4.81
CA GLY A 37 -7.86 -15.05 -6.22
C GLY A 37 -7.57 -13.86 -7.15
N VAL A 38 -6.64 -12.97 -6.77
CA VAL A 38 -6.26 -11.81 -7.59
C VAL A 38 -4.86 -12.03 -8.18
N PRO A 39 -4.70 -12.02 -9.51
CA PRO A 39 -3.40 -12.22 -10.14
C PRO A 39 -2.46 -11.03 -9.93
N ALA A 40 -1.17 -11.30 -10.09
CA ALA A 40 -0.11 -10.32 -9.93
C ALA A 40 0.96 -10.46 -11.03
N GLU A 41 1.61 -9.34 -11.34
CA GLU A 41 2.74 -9.28 -12.27
C GLU A 41 3.92 -8.57 -11.60
N ILE A 42 5.11 -9.14 -11.75
CA ILE A 42 6.34 -8.65 -11.11
C ILE A 42 7.19 -7.91 -12.15
N PHE A 43 7.64 -6.71 -11.81
CA PHE A 43 8.48 -5.88 -12.67
C PHE A 43 9.76 -5.48 -11.92
N GLU A 44 10.85 -6.10 -12.34
CA GLU A 44 12.21 -5.91 -11.81
C GLU A 44 12.84 -4.58 -12.28
N GLY A 45 13.81 -4.06 -11.52
CA GLY A 45 14.67 -2.95 -11.94
C GLY A 45 14.11 -1.55 -11.74
N LYS A 46 13.05 -1.40 -10.93
CA LYS A 46 12.47 -0.09 -10.60
C LYS A 46 13.16 0.51 -9.39
N GLN A 47 13.73 1.70 -9.57
CA GLN A 47 14.49 2.42 -8.54
C GLN A 47 13.73 3.65 -8.07
N GLY A 48 13.94 4.04 -6.80
CA GLY A 48 13.22 5.13 -6.15
C GLY A 48 12.97 4.83 -4.67
N SER A 49 12.24 5.69 -3.98
CA SER A 49 11.71 5.34 -2.67
C SER A 49 10.65 4.22 -2.81
N PRO A 50 10.48 3.34 -1.81
CA PRO A 50 9.45 2.29 -1.86
C PRO A 50 8.04 2.83 -2.12
N GLU A 51 7.72 4.03 -1.61
CA GLU A 51 6.46 4.75 -1.82
C GLU A 51 6.29 5.18 -3.28
N ASN A 52 7.32 5.81 -3.86
CA ASN A 52 7.32 6.22 -5.26
C ASN A 52 7.20 5.00 -6.19
N ILE A 53 7.95 3.93 -5.89
CA ILE A 53 7.89 2.68 -6.66
C ILE A 53 6.48 2.06 -6.58
N ALA A 54 5.86 2.02 -5.40
CA ALA A 54 4.50 1.51 -5.22
C ALA A 54 3.45 2.37 -5.95
N LYS A 55 3.59 3.69 -5.90
CA LYS A 55 2.75 4.63 -6.65
C LYS A 55 2.88 4.39 -8.16
N GLN A 56 4.09 4.25 -8.68
CA GLN A 56 4.32 3.92 -10.09
C GLN A 56 3.69 2.59 -10.49
N ALA A 57 3.84 1.56 -9.64
CA ALA A 57 3.20 0.27 -9.84
C ALA A 57 1.68 0.41 -9.93
N ALA A 58 1.07 1.17 -9.02
CA ALA A 58 -0.38 1.38 -8.96
C ALA A 58 -0.90 2.15 -10.18
N VAL A 59 -0.16 3.16 -10.66
CA VAL A 59 -0.48 3.92 -11.87
C VAL A 59 -0.43 3.05 -13.12
N ARG A 60 0.47 2.07 -13.17
CA ARG A 60 0.65 1.17 -14.32
C ARG A 60 -0.23 -0.08 -14.25
N SER A 61 -0.68 -0.47 -13.07
CA SER A 61 -1.55 -1.63 -12.90
C SER A 61 -2.91 -1.40 -13.55
N PRO A 62 -3.41 -2.36 -14.37
CA PRO A 62 -4.77 -2.32 -14.90
C PRO A 62 -5.87 -2.26 -13.83
N VAL A 63 -5.57 -2.68 -12.59
CA VAL A 63 -6.50 -2.65 -11.44
C VAL A 63 -6.22 -1.51 -10.46
N SER A 64 -5.39 -0.53 -10.84
CA SER A 64 -5.10 0.69 -10.03
C SER A 64 -4.44 0.42 -8.67
N VAL A 65 -3.95 -0.80 -8.43
CA VAL A 65 -3.32 -1.22 -7.17
C VAL A 65 -1.90 -1.67 -7.47
N GLY A 66 -0.94 -1.18 -6.67
CA GLY A 66 0.47 -1.51 -6.86
C GLY A 66 1.20 -1.67 -5.55
N ILE A 67 2.24 -2.50 -5.60
CA ILE A 67 3.11 -2.80 -4.46
C ILE A 67 4.54 -2.43 -4.83
N GLY A 68 5.21 -1.67 -3.96
CA GLY A 68 6.64 -1.38 -4.04
C GLY A 68 7.39 -2.23 -3.01
N VAL A 69 8.45 -2.90 -3.43
CA VAL A 69 9.26 -3.76 -2.56
C VAL A 69 10.73 -3.35 -2.62
N ASP A 70 11.30 -3.09 -1.44
CA ASP A 70 12.74 -2.97 -1.22
C ASP A 70 13.19 -4.09 -0.28
N GLN A 71 13.63 -5.20 -0.89
CA GLN A 71 14.10 -6.39 -0.18
C GLN A 71 15.32 -6.10 0.70
N ARG A 72 16.19 -5.16 0.28
CA ARG A 72 17.43 -4.86 1.02
C ARG A 72 17.12 -4.12 2.32
N ARG A 73 16.16 -3.19 2.28
CA ARG A 73 15.73 -2.43 3.46
C ARG A 73 14.63 -3.14 4.26
N GLY A 74 14.06 -4.22 3.73
CA GLY A 74 12.93 -4.91 4.32
C GLY A 74 11.70 -4.00 4.35
N VAL A 75 11.41 -3.32 3.25
CA VAL A 75 10.26 -2.41 3.12
C VAL A 75 9.31 -2.91 2.03
N ALA A 76 8.02 -2.95 2.33
CA ALA A 76 6.97 -3.20 1.35
C ALA A 76 5.85 -2.19 1.51
N VAL A 77 5.39 -1.60 0.40
CA VAL A 77 4.41 -0.52 0.39
C VAL A 77 3.26 -0.89 -0.53
N LEU A 78 2.02 -0.78 -0.05
CA LEU A 78 0.80 -0.94 -0.84
C LEU A 78 0.21 0.43 -1.16
N HIS A 79 -0.02 0.70 -2.45
CA HIS A 79 -0.51 1.97 -2.95
C HIS A 79 -1.71 1.80 -3.90
N HIS A 80 -2.57 2.81 -3.95
CA HIS A 80 -3.63 2.97 -4.94
C HIS A 80 -3.33 4.14 -5.88
N ARG A 81 -3.68 4.04 -7.16
CA ARG A 81 -3.41 5.07 -8.18
C ARG A 81 -3.91 6.45 -7.77
N ASP A 82 -5.06 6.54 -7.13
CA ASP A 82 -5.72 7.83 -6.91
C ASP A 82 -5.28 8.53 -5.61
N LEU A 83 -4.42 7.91 -4.81
CA LEU A 83 -3.86 8.53 -3.60
C LEU A 83 -2.64 9.40 -3.94
N PRO A 84 -2.36 10.49 -3.19
CA PRO A 84 -1.08 11.18 -3.24
C PRO A 84 0.09 10.22 -3.01
N GLU A 85 1.23 10.47 -3.64
CA GLU A 85 2.42 9.60 -3.56
C GLU A 85 2.91 9.41 -2.13
N GLU A 86 2.78 10.45 -1.30
CA GLU A 86 3.23 10.49 0.08
C GLU A 86 2.22 9.83 1.04
N LYS A 87 1.10 9.32 0.52
CA LYS A 87 0.00 8.74 1.30
C LYS A 87 -0.37 7.34 0.80
N PRO A 88 0.55 6.35 0.88
CA PRO A 88 0.22 4.95 0.62
C PRO A 88 -0.78 4.41 1.66
N LEU A 89 -1.42 3.28 1.35
CA LEU A 89 -2.36 2.64 2.28
C LEU A 89 -1.63 1.88 3.40
N PHE A 90 -0.54 1.19 3.06
CA PHE A 90 0.27 0.45 4.02
C PHE A 90 1.74 0.61 3.72
N ILE A 91 2.53 0.70 4.78
CA ILE A 91 3.98 0.63 4.78
C ILE A 91 4.38 -0.41 5.81
N LEU A 92 5.10 -1.46 5.38
CA LEU A 92 5.73 -2.42 6.26
C LEU A 92 7.25 -2.15 6.30
N GLY A 93 7.85 -2.22 7.49
CA GLY A 93 9.28 -2.02 7.70
C GLY A 93 9.63 -0.60 8.13
N PRO A 94 10.91 -0.20 8.04
CA PRO A 94 12.06 -1.01 7.61
C PRO A 94 12.44 -2.10 8.64
N GLY A 95 13.20 -3.11 8.20
CA GLY A 95 13.70 -4.19 9.05
C GLY A 95 13.25 -5.59 8.63
N PRO A 96 13.64 -6.64 9.38
CA PRO A 96 13.16 -7.99 9.11
C PRO A 96 11.64 -8.03 9.24
N LEU A 97 10.96 -8.47 8.17
CA LEU A 97 9.51 -8.60 8.15
C LEU A 97 9.11 -10.04 8.34
N GLU A 98 8.19 -10.26 9.29
CA GLU A 98 7.55 -11.54 9.52
C GLU A 98 6.68 -11.96 8.33
N ASN A 99 6.45 -13.27 8.20
CA ASN A 99 5.67 -13.82 7.08
C ASN A 99 4.22 -13.32 7.07
N THR A 100 3.59 -13.20 8.25
CA THR A 100 2.16 -12.85 8.37
C THR A 100 1.85 -11.43 7.87
N PRO A 101 2.58 -10.37 8.26
CA PRO A 101 2.36 -9.02 7.71
C PRO A 101 2.46 -8.96 6.18
N LEU A 102 3.43 -9.64 5.58
CA LEU A 102 3.62 -9.64 4.12
C LEU A 102 2.49 -10.36 3.39
N ARG A 103 2.04 -11.50 3.93
CA ARG A 103 0.88 -12.22 3.41
C ARG A 103 -0.40 -11.38 3.52
N ASN A 104 -0.59 -10.70 4.66
CA ASN A 104 -1.71 -9.78 4.83
C ASN A 104 -1.63 -8.57 3.90
N LEU A 105 -0.42 -8.09 3.55
CA LEU A 105 -0.23 -7.03 2.56
C LEU A 105 -0.74 -7.48 1.17
N GLY A 106 -0.39 -8.70 0.76
CA GLY A 106 -0.90 -9.30 -0.48
C GLY A 106 -2.43 -9.45 -0.47
N ALA A 107 -2.98 -10.00 0.61
CA ALA A 107 -4.43 -10.13 0.77
C ALA A 107 -5.13 -8.77 0.74
N ASN A 108 -4.57 -7.75 1.40
CA ASN A 108 -5.12 -6.39 1.37
C ASN A 108 -5.05 -5.73 0.01
N ALA A 109 -4.01 -5.99 -0.79
CA ALA A 109 -3.96 -5.54 -2.17
C ALA A 109 -5.11 -6.15 -3.00
N ALA A 110 -5.35 -7.45 -2.84
CA ALA A 110 -6.47 -8.13 -3.50
C ALA A 110 -7.84 -7.63 -3.00
N ARG A 111 -8.00 -7.44 -1.70
CA ARG A 111 -9.24 -6.92 -1.10
C ARG A 111 -9.51 -5.50 -1.55
N LEU A 112 -8.48 -4.67 -1.71
CA LEU A 112 -8.59 -3.33 -2.28
C LEU A 112 -9.10 -3.37 -3.73
N VAL A 113 -8.57 -4.25 -4.57
CA VAL A 113 -9.08 -4.46 -5.94
C VAL A 113 -10.56 -4.85 -5.95
N LYS A 114 -10.98 -5.70 -5.00
CA LYS A 114 -12.35 -6.22 -4.90
C LYS A 114 -13.33 -5.31 -4.13
N GLY A 115 -12.85 -4.25 -3.47
CA GLY A 115 -13.66 -3.42 -2.57
C GLY A 115 -14.04 -4.09 -1.24
N ASN A 116 -13.28 -5.11 -0.82
CA ASN A 116 -13.51 -5.83 0.44
C ASN A 116 -12.85 -5.10 1.62
N PRO A 117 -13.36 -5.26 2.86
CA PRO A 117 -12.71 -4.73 4.06
C PRO A 117 -11.28 -5.24 4.20
N MET A 118 -10.36 -4.39 4.65
CA MET A 118 -8.94 -4.75 4.79
C MET A 118 -8.66 -5.47 6.12
N ILE A 119 -7.70 -6.40 6.10
CA ILE A 119 -7.14 -7.04 7.28
C ILE A 119 -6.25 -6.02 7.98
N LEU A 120 -6.66 -5.59 9.18
CA LEU A 120 -5.85 -4.74 10.03
C LEU A 120 -5.25 -5.64 11.09
N VAL A 121 -3.95 -5.91 11.02
CA VAL A 121 -3.26 -6.74 12.03
C VAL A 121 -2.89 -5.84 13.19
N ASN A 122 -3.51 -6.06 14.34
CA ASN A 122 -3.00 -5.58 15.62
C ASN A 122 -1.86 -6.53 16.03
N GLY A 123 -0.66 -6.00 16.27
CA GLY A 123 0.41 -6.77 16.86
C GLY A 123 0.02 -7.28 18.27
N PRO A 124 0.73 -8.27 18.83
CA PRO A 124 0.50 -8.76 20.19
C PRO A 124 0.70 -7.68 21.27
N ASP A 125 1.30 -6.54 20.92
CA ASP A 125 1.45 -5.37 21.77
C ASP A 125 0.47 -4.26 21.36
N ASP A 126 -0.77 -4.40 21.82
CA ASP A 126 -1.75 -3.32 21.86
C ASP A 126 -1.26 -2.22 22.81
N LYS A 127 -0.34 -1.34 22.32
CA LYS A 127 -0.22 0.09 22.65
C LYS A 127 0.53 0.83 21.53
N SER A 128 -0.19 1.71 20.83
CA SER A 128 0.26 2.84 19.98
C SER A 128 0.43 2.64 18.45
N ASN A 129 -0.51 3.26 17.71
CA ASN A 129 -0.34 3.96 16.42
C ASN A 129 0.20 3.22 15.18
N ILE A 130 -0.63 2.38 14.53
CA ILE A 130 -0.41 1.99 13.12
C ILE A 130 -1.62 2.30 12.19
N PHE A 131 -2.72 2.85 12.74
CA PHE A 131 -3.62 3.73 11.98
C PHE A 131 -3.39 5.16 12.45
N SER A 132 -2.33 5.79 11.95
CA SER A 132 -2.20 7.24 12.02
C SER A 132 -2.01 7.74 10.59
N PRO A 133 -3.09 8.04 9.84
CA PRO A 133 -2.94 8.94 8.72
C PRO A 133 -2.44 10.25 9.32
N ILE A 134 -1.14 10.51 9.17
CA ILE A 134 -0.41 11.62 9.81
C ILE A 134 -0.20 11.36 11.31
N LYS A 135 1.06 11.15 11.75
CA LYS A 135 1.42 11.34 13.16
C LYS A 135 1.36 12.84 13.45
N PHE A 136 0.20 13.33 13.84
CA PHE A 136 0.11 14.64 14.47
C PHE A 136 0.85 14.56 15.82
N SER A 137 1.72 15.52 16.12
CA SER A 137 2.23 15.70 17.48
C SER A 137 1.07 16.04 18.42
N GLU A 138 1.26 15.85 19.72
CA GLU A 138 0.28 16.24 20.73
C GLU A 138 -0.08 17.73 20.59
N GLU A 139 0.90 18.59 20.28
CA GLU A 139 0.65 20.00 20.02
C GLU A 139 -0.21 20.23 18.76
N GLN A 140 0.01 19.46 17.70
CA GLN A 140 -0.80 19.59 16.48
C GLN A 140 -2.25 19.14 16.71
N LEU A 141 -2.46 18.10 17.53
CA LEU A 141 -3.80 17.66 17.92
C LEU A 141 -4.50 18.74 18.76
N GLU A 142 -3.79 19.28 19.76
CA GLU A 142 -4.33 20.37 20.58
C GLU A 142 -4.72 21.58 19.74
N GLN A 143 -3.86 21.96 18.81
CA GLN A 143 -4.11 23.09 17.92
C GLN A 143 -5.36 22.87 17.06
N LEU A 144 -5.50 21.67 16.48
CA LEU A 144 -6.65 21.32 15.64
C LEU A 144 -7.96 21.35 16.45
N VAL A 145 -7.95 20.82 17.68
CA VAL A 145 -9.13 20.83 18.56
C VAL A 145 -9.51 22.27 18.95
N ARG A 146 -8.52 23.11 19.30
CA ARG A 146 -8.75 24.52 19.63
C ARG A 146 -9.39 25.27 18.46
N GLU A 147 -8.87 25.07 17.25
CA GLU A 147 -9.40 25.71 16.04
C GLU A 147 -10.83 25.26 15.73
N ALA A 148 -11.14 23.97 15.88
CA ALA A 148 -12.48 23.45 15.68
C ALA A 148 -13.50 24.05 16.67
N ILE A 149 -13.15 24.12 17.95
CA ILE A 149 -14.00 24.72 19.00
C ILE A 149 -14.24 26.20 18.71
N ALA A 150 -13.18 26.96 18.42
CA ALA A 150 -13.30 28.38 18.11
C ALA A 150 -14.18 28.63 16.88
N LYS A 151 -14.19 27.72 15.91
CA LYS A 151 -15.05 27.82 14.73
C LYS A 151 -16.53 27.59 15.08
N ILE A 152 -16.83 26.59 15.92
CA ILE A 152 -18.20 26.32 16.41
C ILE A 152 -18.73 27.52 17.21
N GLU A 153 -17.89 28.15 18.02
CA GLU A 153 -18.28 29.33 18.83
C GLU A 153 -18.50 30.58 17.98
N ARG A 154 -17.82 30.72 16.83
CA ARG A 154 -18.01 31.85 15.89
C ARG A 154 -19.23 31.70 14.99
N GLU A 155 -19.72 30.48 14.80
CA GLU A 155 -20.91 30.17 13.99
C GLU A 155 -22.21 30.09 14.84
N ARG A 156 -22.12 30.38 16.14
CA ARG A 156 -23.24 30.52 17.08
C ARG A 156 -23.61 31.98 17.28
#